data_AF-A0A7J8LX18-F1
#
_entry.id   AF-A0A7J8LX18-F1
#
_cell.length_a   1.000
_cell.length_b   1.000
_cell.length_c   1.000
_cell.angle_alpha   90.00
_cell.angle_beta   90.00
_cell.angle_gamma   90.00
#
_symmetry.space_group_name_H-M   'P 1'
#
loop_
_entity.id
_entity.type
_entity.pdbx_description
1 polymer ?
#
loop_
_entity_poly.entity_id
_entity_poly.type
_entity_poly.pdbx_seq_one_letter_code
_entity_poly.pdbx_strand_id
1 'polypeptide(L)'
;MEIRRLHLLLLLQGFMLLSVMGNCYARFVVEKNSLRLTSPEKIRGTYDSAIGNFGIPQYGGSMAGAVVYPKENQKGCKSFDDFGISFKSKPGALPTFVLVDRGDCFFALKVWNVQQAGASAVLVADDIQEALITMDTPEEDRLAAKYIENITIPSALIEKNFGEILKKAISGGDMVNVNLDWRESVPHPDDRVEYELWTNSNDECGVKCDMLMEFLKDFKGAAQILEK
;
A
#
# COMPACT_ATOMS: atom_id res chain seq x y z
N MET A 1 -41.07 -43.35 28.00
CA MET A 1 -39.69 -43.06 28.47
C MET A 1 -38.71 -42.81 27.32
N GLU A 2 -38.96 -43.33 26.11
CA GLU A 2 -38.10 -43.15 24.92
C GLU A 2 -38.13 -41.75 24.30
N ILE A 3 -39.28 -41.09 24.22
CA ILE A 3 -39.42 -39.75 23.59
C ILE A 3 -38.53 -38.71 24.30
N ARG A 4 -38.39 -38.83 25.62
CA ARG A 4 -37.55 -37.93 26.44
C ARG A 4 -36.04 -38.16 26.21
N ARG A 5 -35.64 -39.38 25.84
CA ARG A 5 -34.25 -39.69 25.46
C ARG A 5 -33.92 -39.20 24.05
N LEU A 6 -34.87 -39.30 23.12
CA LEU A 6 -34.70 -38.81 21.75
C LEU A 6 -34.53 -37.29 21.70
N HIS A 7 -35.34 -36.55 22.47
CA HIS A 7 -35.17 -35.08 22.59
C HIS A 7 -33.84 -34.68 23.21
N LEU A 8 -33.35 -35.44 24.20
CA LEU A 8 -32.06 -35.16 24.84
C LEU A 8 -30.87 -35.41 23.89
N LEU A 9 -30.95 -36.45 23.06
CA LEU A 9 -29.96 -36.77 22.02
C LEU A 9 -29.94 -35.70 20.92
N LEU A 10 -31.11 -35.24 20.46
CA LEU A 10 -31.22 -34.15 19.48
C LEU A 10 -30.67 -32.81 20.02
N LEU A 11 -30.94 -32.51 21.30
CA LEU A 11 -30.39 -31.33 21.96
C LEU A 11 -28.86 -31.41 22.11
N LEU A 12 -28.32 -32.58 22.46
CA LEU A 12 -26.87 -32.80 22.53
C LEU A 12 -26.20 -32.68 21.15
N GLN A 13 -26.82 -33.23 20.11
CA GLN A 13 -26.32 -33.11 18.74
C GLN A 13 -26.36 -31.66 18.23
N GLY A 14 -27.43 -30.92 18.56
CA GLY A 14 -27.53 -29.49 18.24
C GLY A 14 -26.47 -28.64 18.96
N PHE A 15 -26.18 -28.94 20.24
CA PHE A 15 -25.16 -28.23 21.01
C PHE A 15 -23.74 -28.56 20.51
N MET A 16 -23.49 -29.81 20.11
CA MET A 16 -22.22 -30.21 19.51
C MET A 16 -21.98 -29.53 18.16
N LEU A 17 -23.00 -29.40 17.30
CA LEU A 17 -22.92 -28.67 16.03
C LEU A 17 -22.64 -27.17 16.20
N LEU A 18 -23.23 -26.52 17.21
CA LEU A 18 -22.93 -25.11 17.51
C LEU A 18 -21.50 -24.89 18.01
N SER A 19 -20.92 -25.87 18.71
CA SER A 19 -19.54 -25.75 19.24
C SER A 19 -18.44 -25.90 18.18
N VAL A 20 -18.77 -26.40 16.99
CA VAL A 20 -17.83 -26.61 15.87
C VAL A 20 -17.82 -25.41 14.91
N MET A 21 -18.71 -24.43 15.07
CA MET A 21 -18.63 -23.14 14.38
C MET A 21 -17.53 -22.29 15.05
N GLY A 22 -16.27 -22.64 14.78
CA GLY A 22 -15.15 -21.79 15.12
C GLY A 22 -15.34 -20.41 14.49
N ASN A 23 -15.13 -19.35 15.28
CA ASN A 23 -15.10 -18.00 14.73
C ASN A 23 -13.93 -17.90 13.75
N CYS A 24 -14.22 -17.93 12.44
CA CYS A 24 -13.27 -17.51 11.42
C CYS A 24 -13.10 -15.99 11.54
N TYR A 25 -12.19 -15.56 12.41
CA TYR A 25 -11.70 -14.19 12.38
C TYR A 25 -10.78 -14.04 11.17
N ALA A 26 -11.31 -13.55 10.06
CA ALA A 26 -10.48 -13.04 8.98
C ALA A 26 -9.78 -11.78 9.50
N ARG A 27 -8.45 -11.82 9.64
CA ARG A 27 -7.65 -10.66 10.01
C ARG A 27 -6.97 -10.16 8.74
N PHE A 28 -7.22 -8.91 8.38
CA PHE A 28 -6.45 -8.23 7.35
C PHE A 28 -5.06 -7.95 7.89
N VAL A 29 -4.04 -8.54 7.26
CA VAL A 29 -2.63 -8.35 7.64
C VAL A 29 -2.06 -7.32 6.67
N VAL A 30 -1.53 -6.23 7.23
CA VAL A 30 -0.88 -5.19 6.44
C VAL A 30 0.57 -5.59 6.21
N GLU A 31 0.96 -5.68 4.95
CA GLU A 31 2.35 -5.87 4.53
C GLU A 31 3.17 -4.67 4.98
N LYS A 32 4.07 -4.91 5.93
CA LYS A 32 4.98 -3.90 6.46
C LYS A 32 6.29 -3.99 5.72
N ASN A 33 6.63 -2.92 5.00
CA ASN A 33 7.92 -2.78 4.35
C ASN A 33 8.81 -1.79 5.09
N SER A 34 10.12 -1.99 4.96
CA SER A 34 11.11 -1.19 5.64
C SER A 34 11.40 0.12 4.88
N LEU A 35 11.10 1.24 5.52
CA LEU A 35 11.51 2.57 5.06
C LEU A 35 12.71 3.02 5.90
N ARG A 36 13.89 3.05 5.29
CA ARG A 36 15.14 3.38 5.98
C ARG A 36 15.47 4.86 5.82
N LEU A 37 15.41 5.62 6.91
CA LEU A 37 15.89 7.00 6.92
C LEU A 37 17.42 7.02 7.05
N THR A 38 18.09 7.60 6.06
CA THR A 38 19.55 7.63 5.95
C THR A 38 20.18 8.95 6.40
N SER A 39 19.43 10.05 6.27
CA SER A 39 19.81 11.41 6.70
C SER A 39 18.57 12.18 7.17
N PRO A 40 18.67 13.05 8.20
CA PRO A 40 19.87 13.37 8.99
C PRO A 40 20.18 12.32 10.08
N GLU A 41 21.42 12.28 10.58
CA GLU A 41 21.89 11.23 11.50
C GLU A 41 21.08 11.12 12.80
N LYS A 42 20.55 12.25 13.28
CA LYS A 42 19.80 12.35 14.54
C LYS A 42 18.51 11.51 14.55
N ILE A 43 17.92 11.29 13.40
CA ILE A 43 16.66 10.54 13.22
C ILE A 43 16.85 9.34 12.30
N ARG A 44 18.11 8.96 12.01
CA ARG A 44 18.46 7.79 11.20
C ARG A 44 17.89 6.54 11.85
N GLY A 45 17.22 5.71 11.06
CA GLY A 45 16.57 4.50 11.56
C GLY A 45 15.78 3.79 10.47
N THR A 46 15.18 2.66 10.85
CA THR A 46 14.24 1.92 10.02
C THR A 46 12.85 2.10 10.60
N TYR A 47 11.89 2.42 9.75
CA TYR A 47 10.51 2.69 10.11
C TYR A 47 9.58 1.80 9.30
N ASP A 48 8.47 1.40 9.90
CA ASP A 48 7.43 0.65 9.22
C ASP A 48 6.72 1.56 8.21
N SER A 49 6.39 0.99 7.05
CA SER A 49 5.57 1.62 6.02
C SER A 49 4.68 0.59 5.35
N ALA A 50 3.51 1.00 4.88
CA ALA A 50 2.61 0.15 4.11
C ALA A 50 2.61 0.59 2.64
N ILE A 51 3.10 -0.27 1.74
CA ILE A 51 3.16 0.05 0.31
C ILE A 51 1.75 0.04 -0.29
N GLY A 52 1.50 0.97 -1.20
CA GLY A 52 0.25 1.02 -1.95
C GLY A 52 0.09 -0.18 -2.87
N ASN A 53 -1.05 -0.85 -2.75
CA ASN A 53 -1.43 -1.98 -3.62
C ASN A 53 -2.23 -1.51 -4.85
N PHE A 54 -1.77 -0.44 -5.50
CA PHE A 54 -2.39 0.11 -6.71
C PHE A 54 -1.34 0.75 -7.61
N GLY A 55 -1.68 0.91 -8.89
CA GLY A 55 -0.74 1.27 -9.92
C GLY A 55 -0.15 0.04 -10.60
N ILE A 56 0.86 0.26 -11.42
CA ILE A 56 1.69 -0.79 -12.02
C ILE A 56 2.98 -0.84 -11.19
N PRO A 57 3.01 -1.59 -10.08
CA PRO A 57 4.19 -1.65 -9.22
C PRO A 57 5.38 -2.23 -9.97
N GLN A 58 6.56 -1.61 -9.78
CA GLN A 58 7.82 -2.22 -10.16
C GLN A 58 8.25 -3.17 -9.04
N TYR A 59 7.79 -4.42 -9.00
CA TYR A 59 8.13 -5.35 -7.92
C TYR A 59 9.65 -5.59 -7.77
N GLY A 60 10.09 -5.96 -6.56
CA GLY A 60 11.46 -6.42 -6.30
C GLY A 60 12.53 -5.33 -6.28
N GLY A 61 12.16 -4.07 -6.02
CA GLY A 61 13.03 -2.91 -6.10
C GLY A 61 13.33 -2.23 -4.77
N SER A 62 14.33 -1.35 -4.79
CA SER A 62 14.60 -0.39 -3.73
C SER A 62 14.99 0.95 -4.35
N MET A 63 14.48 2.05 -3.84
CA MET A 63 14.82 3.38 -4.33
C MET A 63 15.18 4.32 -3.19
N ALA A 64 16.35 4.95 -3.31
CA ALA A 64 16.76 6.04 -2.44
C ALA A 64 16.31 7.39 -3.03
N GLY A 65 15.80 8.27 -2.17
CA GLY A 65 15.30 9.58 -2.57
C GLY A 65 15.40 10.62 -1.47
N ALA A 66 15.38 11.89 -1.88
CA ALA A 66 15.30 13.03 -0.98
C ALA A 66 13.83 13.40 -0.75
N VAL A 67 13.43 13.53 0.51
CA VAL A 67 12.05 13.82 0.89
C VAL A 67 11.80 15.32 0.88
N VAL A 68 10.73 15.73 0.19
CA VAL A 68 10.26 17.11 0.12
C VAL A 68 8.83 17.18 0.65
N TYR A 69 8.57 18.14 1.52
CA TYR A 69 7.22 18.46 1.98
C TYR A 69 6.78 19.80 1.35
N PRO A 70 5.73 19.82 0.53
CA PRO A 70 5.33 21.02 -0.18
C PRO A 70 4.71 22.05 0.79
N LYS A 71 4.91 23.35 0.49
CA LYS A 71 4.34 24.45 1.31
C LYS A 71 2.84 24.63 1.07
N GLU A 72 2.38 24.32 -0.14
CA GLU A 72 0.99 24.40 -0.55
C GLU A 72 0.52 23.02 -1.04
N ASN A 73 -0.79 22.79 -1.03
CA ASN A 73 -1.37 21.51 -1.44
C ASN A 73 -0.77 20.30 -0.69
N GLN A 74 -0.55 20.44 0.63
CA GLN A 74 0.05 19.42 1.49
C GLN A 74 -0.69 18.08 1.49
N LYS A 75 -2.00 18.09 1.25
CA LYS A 75 -2.81 16.89 1.11
C LYS A 75 -2.80 16.29 -0.30
N GLY A 76 -2.20 16.95 -1.30
CA GLY A 76 -2.08 16.44 -2.66
C GLY A 76 -3.40 16.24 -3.42
N CYS A 77 -4.49 16.88 -3.00
CA CYS A 77 -5.83 16.66 -3.60
C CYS A 77 -6.09 17.50 -4.85
N LYS A 78 -5.24 18.48 -5.15
CA LYS A 78 -5.29 19.30 -6.37
C LYS A 78 -4.04 19.08 -7.22
N SER A 79 -4.06 19.55 -8.47
CA SER A 79 -2.86 19.57 -9.30
C SER A 79 -1.83 20.49 -8.66
N PHE A 80 -0.56 20.07 -8.65
CA PHE A 80 0.54 20.94 -8.18
C PHE A 80 0.92 22.01 -9.22
N ASP A 81 0.55 21.82 -10.49
CA ASP A 81 0.72 22.83 -11.54
C ASP A 81 -0.11 24.09 -11.24
N ASP A 82 -1.26 23.95 -10.58
CA ASP A 82 -2.10 25.08 -10.13
C ASP A 82 -1.37 26.02 -9.15
N PHE A 83 -0.31 25.51 -8.51
CA PHE A 83 0.55 26.23 -7.55
C PHE A 83 1.94 26.52 -8.14
N GLY A 84 2.20 26.16 -9.40
CA GLY A 84 3.52 26.28 -10.02
C GLY A 84 4.61 25.41 -9.37
N ILE A 85 4.21 24.31 -8.72
CA ILE A 85 5.14 23.42 -8.00
C ILE A 85 5.52 22.24 -8.92
N SER A 86 6.82 22.01 -9.09
CA SER A 86 7.36 20.83 -9.77
C SER A 86 8.36 20.08 -8.88
N PHE A 87 8.26 18.75 -8.87
CA PHE A 87 9.13 17.86 -8.12
C PHE A 87 10.16 17.14 -8.99
N LYS A 88 10.26 17.51 -10.28
CA LYS A 88 11.23 16.93 -11.21
C LYS A 88 12.65 17.09 -10.66
N SER A 89 13.29 15.96 -10.39
CA SER A 89 14.68 15.94 -9.93
C SER A 89 15.61 16.44 -11.04
N LYS A 90 16.64 17.20 -10.65
CA LYS A 90 17.68 17.63 -11.60
C LYS A 90 18.56 16.42 -11.97
N PRO A 91 19.10 16.34 -13.20
CA PRO A 91 20.07 15.31 -13.56
C PRO A 91 21.22 15.25 -12.56
N GLY A 92 21.50 14.06 -12.02
CA GLY A 92 22.54 13.82 -11.00
C GLY A 92 22.12 14.10 -9.54
N ALA A 93 20.91 14.61 -9.29
CA ALA A 93 20.34 14.70 -7.95
C ALA A 93 19.64 13.39 -7.54
N LEU A 94 19.41 13.21 -6.24
CA LEU A 94 18.55 12.14 -5.75
C LEU A 94 17.12 12.30 -6.29
N PRO A 95 16.44 11.18 -6.60
CA PRO A 95 15.00 11.17 -6.88
C PRO A 95 14.20 11.91 -5.80
N THR A 96 13.18 12.67 -6.21
CA THR A 96 12.37 13.45 -5.29
C THR A 96 11.22 12.59 -4.76
N PHE A 97 11.18 12.40 -3.45
CA PHE A 97 10.08 11.74 -2.76
C PHE A 97 9.21 12.82 -2.15
N VAL A 98 7.91 12.80 -2.42
CA VAL A 98 7.02 13.85 -1.90
C VAL A 98 6.25 13.31 -0.71
N LEU A 99 6.36 14.01 0.41
CA LEU A 99 5.55 13.78 1.60
C LEU A 99 4.24 14.54 1.46
N VAL A 100 3.11 13.85 1.60
CA VAL A 100 1.76 14.45 1.63
C VAL A 100 0.98 13.94 2.84
N ASP A 101 -0.02 14.72 3.26
CA ASP A 101 -0.88 14.37 4.39
C ASP A 101 -2.10 13.57 3.94
N ARG A 102 -2.50 12.59 4.75
CA ARG A 102 -3.77 11.87 4.62
C ARG A 102 -4.97 12.82 4.82
N GLY A 103 -6.09 12.48 4.17
CA GLY A 103 -7.36 13.22 4.27
C GLY A 103 -7.80 13.94 3.00
N ASP A 104 -9.04 14.45 2.98
CA ASP A 104 -9.76 15.19 1.92
C ASP A 104 -10.00 14.46 0.59
N CYS A 105 -9.13 13.54 0.20
CA CYS A 105 -9.25 12.75 -1.03
C CYS A 105 -8.57 11.38 -0.89
N PHE A 106 -8.91 10.47 -1.80
CA PHE A 106 -8.41 9.10 -1.84
C PHE A 106 -6.93 9.02 -2.23
N PHE A 107 -6.26 7.94 -1.81
CA PHE A 107 -4.81 7.76 -1.96
C PHE A 107 -4.34 7.82 -3.42
N ALA A 108 -5.05 7.17 -4.34
CA ALA A 108 -4.68 7.16 -5.76
C ALA A 108 -4.66 8.57 -6.38
N LEU A 109 -5.58 9.48 -6.00
CA LEU A 109 -5.58 10.85 -6.51
C LEU A 109 -4.34 11.62 -6.02
N LYS A 110 -3.96 11.43 -4.76
CA LYS A 110 -2.74 12.04 -4.20
C LYS A 110 -1.52 11.61 -5.00
N VAL A 111 -1.38 10.30 -5.18
CA VAL A 111 -0.25 9.72 -5.91
C VAL A 111 -0.23 10.19 -7.37
N TRP A 112 -1.40 10.23 -8.01
CA TRP A 112 -1.53 10.74 -9.37
C TRP A 112 -1.07 12.20 -9.50
N ASN A 113 -1.58 13.10 -8.65
CA ASN A 113 -1.23 14.52 -8.70
C ASN A 113 0.27 14.75 -8.45
N VAL A 114 0.84 14.00 -7.50
CA VAL A 114 2.28 14.03 -7.20
C VAL A 114 3.12 13.49 -8.37
N GLN A 115 2.65 12.42 -9.02
CA GLN A 115 3.29 11.87 -10.22
C GLN A 115 3.30 12.87 -11.37
N GLN A 116 2.17 13.53 -11.65
CA GLN A 116 2.08 14.54 -12.72
C GLN A 116 3.05 15.71 -12.49
N ALA A 117 3.29 16.06 -11.23
CA ALA A 117 4.26 17.07 -10.84
C ALA A 117 5.73 16.63 -10.99
N GLY A 118 5.98 15.36 -11.33
CA GLY A 118 7.28 14.79 -11.68
C GLY A 118 8.08 14.21 -10.51
N ALA A 119 7.40 13.84 -9.43
CA ALA A 119 8.03 13.11 -8.33
C ALA A 119 8.37 11.66 -8.71
N SER A 120 9.25 11.03 -7.94
CA SER A 120 9.68 9.64 -8.16
C SER A 120 9.06 8.65 -7.18
N ALA A 121 8.57 9.12 -6.03
CA ALA A 121 7.81 8.32 -5.07
C ALA A 121 6.95 9.22 -4.18
N VAL A 122 5.96 8.62 -3.51
CA VAL A 122 5.05 9.34 -2.60
C VAL A 122 5.05 8.70 -1.22
N LEU A 123 5.23 9.51 -0.19
CA LEU A 123 5.01 9.12 1.19
C LEU A 123 3.74 9.81 1.68
N VAL A 124 2.75 9.05 2.13
CA VAL A 124 1.51 9.57 2.71
C VAL A 124 1.62 9.45 4.22
N ALA A 125 1.66 10.59 4.93
CA ALA A 125 1.63 10.61 6.38
C ALA A 125 0.21 10.46 6.90
N ASP A 126 0.02 9.49 7.79
CA ASP A 126 -1.25 9.31 8.48
C ASP A 126 -1.60 10.53 9.36
N ASP A 127 -2.88 10.86 9.44
CA ASP A 127 -3.41 11.93 10.30
C ASP A 127 -3.91 11.40 11.65
N ILE A 128 -4.06 10.08 11.79
CA ILE A 128 -4.50 9.38 13.00
C ILE A 128 -3.35 8.54 13.56
N GLN A 129 -3.25 8.46 14.90
CA GLN A 129 -2.31 7.55 15.55
C GLN A 129 -2.92 6.15 15.63
N GLU A 130 -2.83 5.41 14.53
CA GLU A 130 -3.32 4.04 14.41
C GLU A 130 -2.25 3.10 13.82
N ALA A 131 -2.55 1.80 13.80
CA ALA A 131 -1.72 0.86 13.05
C ALA A 131 -1.82 1.18 11.55
N LEU A 132 -0.72 1.03 10.82
CA LEU A 132 -0.70 1.21 9.38
C LEU A 132 -1.81 0.40 8.73
N ILE A 133 -2.52 1.04 7.79
CA ILE A 133 -3.55 0.42 6.96
C ILE A 133 -3.02 0.21 5.54
N THR A 134 -3.60 -0.73 4.80
CA THR A 134 -3.35 -0.79 3.36
C THR A 134 -4.08 0.38 2.70
N MET A 135 -3.43 1.03 1.74
CA MET A 135 -4.04 2.10 0.94
C MET A 135 -4.99 1.50 -0.12
N ASP A 136 -5.97 0.72 0.32
CA ASP A 136 -6.93 0.03 -0.53
C ASP A 136 -8.33 0.10 0.10
N THR A 137 -9.20 0.86 -0.55
CA THR A 137 -10.54 1.23 -0.06
C THR A 137 -11.54 1.01 -1.21
N PRO A 138 -12.37 -0.05 -1.14
CA PRO A 138 -13.23 -0.47 -2.26
C PRO A 138 -14.18 0.62 -2.78
N GLU A 139 -14.66 1.49 -1.89
CA GLU A 139 -15.52 2.63 -2.25
C GLU A 139 -14.79 3.68 -3.09
N GLU A 140 -13.49 3.85 -2.84
CA GLU A 140 -12.64 4.81 -3.55
C GLU A 140 -12.20 4.26 -4.90
N ASP A 141 -12.09 2.93 -5.06
CA ASP A 141 -11.59 2.26 -6.26
C ASP A 141 -12.38 2.58 -7.53
N ARG A 142 -13.71 2.67 -7.46
CA ARG A 142 -14.54 2.99 -8.64
C ARG A 142 -14.27 4.38 -9.20
N LEU A 143 -14.02 5.36 -8.32
CA LEU A 143 -13.70 6.74 -8.71
C LEU A 143 -12.21 6.90 -9.01
N ALA A 144 -11.38 6.05 -8.39
CA ALA A 144 -9.94 6.03 -8.52
C ALA A 144 -9.43 5.26 -9.75
N ALA A 145 -10.24 4.38 -10.35
CA ALA A 145 -9.84 3.47 -11.43
C ALA A 145 -9.07 4.18 -12.56
N LYS A 146 -9.56 5.33 -13.03
CA LYS A 146 -8.91 6.15 -14.07
C LYS A 146 -7.48 6.59 -13.73
N TYR A 147 -7.16 6.70 -12.43
CA TYR A 147 -5.85 7.08 -11.94
C TYR A 147 -4.98 5.84 -11.72
N ILE A 148 -5.55 4.77 -11.15
CA ILE A 148 -4.86 3.52 -10.82
C ILE A 148 -4.16 2.94 -12.05
N GLU A 149 -4.81 2.89 -13.21
CA GLU A 149 -4.22 2.35 -14.46
C GLU A 149 -2.94 3.08 -14.90
N ASN A 150 -2.78 4.35 -14.53
CA ASN A 150 -1.70 5.22 -15.01
C ASN A 150 -0.68 5.57 -13.92
N ILE A 151 -0.84 5.09 -12.68
CA ILE A 151 0.14 5.28 -11.60
C ILE A 151 1.29 4.30 -11.78
N THR A 152 2.50 4.84 -11.81
CA THR A 152 3.77 4.12 -12.07
C THR A 152 4.81 4.33 -10.98
N ILE A 153 4.65 5.37 -10.15
CA ILE A 153 5.57 5.64 -9.04
C ILE A 153 5.16 4.88 -7.78
N PRO A 154 6.12 4.37 -6.99
CA PRO A 154 5.82 3.72 -5.73
C PRO A 154 5.21 4.69 -4.73
N SER A 155 4.28 4.20 -3.93
CA SER A 155 3.65 4.95 -2.84
C SER A 155 3.68 4.15 -1.54
N ALA A 156 3.85 4.83 -0.41
CA ALA A 156 3.86 4.22 0.91
C ALA A 156 3.11 5.08 1.92
N LEU A 157 2.24 4.46 2.73
CA LEU A 157 1.67 5.06 3.93
C LEU A 157 2.69 4.92 5.07
N ILE A 158 2.86 5.99 5.83
CA ILE A 158 3.72 6.03 7.01
C ILE A 158 2.92 6.49 8.23
N GLU A 159 3.36 6.06 9.41
CA GLU A 159 2.71 6.44 10.67
C GLU A 159 2.77 7.95 10.90
N LYS A 160 1.74 8.49 11.56
CA LYS A 160 1.64 9.90 11.94
C LYS A 160 2.90 10.42 12.63
N ASN A 161 3.36 9.72 13.67
CA ASN A 161 4.54 10.13 14.44
C ASN A 161 5.79 10.24 13.56
N PHE A 162 5.97 9.31 12.63
CA PHE A 162 7.10 9.36 11.71
C PHE A 162 6.95 10.52 10.71
N GLY A 163 5.75 10.72 10.16
CA GLY A 163 5.44 11.88 9.31
C GLY A 163 5.77 13.22 9.97
N GLU A 164 5.41 13.39 11.25
CA GLU A 164 5.74 14.61 12.01
C GLU A 164 7.25 14.79 12.24
N ILE A 165 7.99 13.70 12.46
CA ILE A 165 9.46 13.73 12.54
C ILE A 165 10.06 14.23 11.21
N LEU A 166 9.59 13.71 10.08
CA LEU A 166 10.05 14.13 8.75
C LEU A 166 9.77 15.61 8.51
N LYS A 167 8.53 16.07 8.76
CA LYS A 167 8.12 17.47 8.61
C LYS A 167 8.97 18.39 9.49
N LYS A 168 9.25 17.99 10.73
CA LYS A 168 10.09 18.77 11.65
C LYS A 168 11.53 18.87 11.16
N ALA A 169 12.11 17.79 10.65
CA ALA A 169 13.46 17.81 10.07
C ALA A 169 13.52 18.72 8.83
N ILE A 170 12.55 18.58 7.91
CA ILE A 170 12.46 19.38 6.68
C ILE A 170 12.29 20.87 7.00
N SER A 171 11.38 21.21 7.92
CA SER A 171 11.16 22.60 8.36
C SER A 171 12.36 23.18 9.13
N GLY A 172 13.15 22.33 9.79
CA GLY A 172 14.42 22.68 10.40
C GLY A 172 15.56 22.96 9.39
N GLY A 173 15.34 22.68 8.11
CA GLY A 173 16.32 22.87 7.04
C GLY A 173 17.25 21.65 6.83
N ASP A 174 16.99 20.53 7.51
CA ASP A 174 17.77 19.31 7.32
C ASP A 174 17.39 18.64 5.98
N MET A 175 18.40 18.11 5.29
CA MET A 175 18.18 17.25 4.12
C MET A 175 17.76 15.85 4.58
N VAL A 176 16.52 15.50 4.31
CA VAL A 176 15.95 14.19 4.65
C VAL A 176 16.10 13.25 3.47
N ASN A 177 16.89 12.19 3.65
CA ASN A 177 17.08 11.15 2.64
C ASN A 177 16.57 9.82 3.17
N VAL A 178 15.80 9.11 2.36
CA VAL A 178 15.22 7.81 2.70
C VAL A 178 15.54 6.80 1.62
N ASN A 179 15.55 5.52 2.00
CA ASN A 179 15.59 4.39 1.09
C ASN A 179 14.31 3.58 1.31
N LEU A 180 13.44 3.59 0.31
CA LEU A 180 12.23 2.78 0.28
C LEU A 180 12.61 1.42 -0.31
N ASP A 181 12.45 0.36 0.47
CA ASP A 181 12.74 -1.01 0.06
C ASP A 181 11.44 -1.80 0.01
N TRP A 182 11.11 -2.34 -1.17
CA TRP A 182 9.94 -3.18 -1.41
C TRP A 182 10.34 -4.51 -2.06
N ARG A 183 11.58 -4.96 -1.83
CA ARG A 183 12.05 -6.28 -2.23
C ARG A 183 11.30 -7.39 -1.50
N GLU A 184 10.97 -7.18 -0.23
CA GLU A 184 10.27 -8.16 0.63
C GLU A 184 8.80 -8.37 0.25
N SER A 185 8.25 -7.56 -0.66
CA SER A 185 6.97 -7.87 -1.32
C SER A 185 7.03 -9.13 -2.19
N VAL A 186 8.21 -9.76 -2.32
CA VAL A 186 8.38 -11.11 -2.84
C VAL A 186 9.35 -11.87 -1.91
N PRO A 187 8.86 -12.76 -1.03
CA PRO A 187 9.72 -13.64 -0.26
C PRO A 187 10.52 -14.54 -1.21
N HIS A 188 11.85 -14.52 -1.12
CA HIS A 188 12.73 -15.40 -1.90
C HIS A 188 13.63 -16.25 -0.98
N PRO A 189 13.08 -17.28 -0.31
CA PRO A 189 13.90 -18.23 0.43
C PRO A 189 14.80 -19.09 -0.49
N ASP A 190 14.51 -19.16 -1.80
CA ASP A 190 15.30 -19.86 -2.82
C ASP A 190 15.21 -19.17 -4.21
N ASP A 191 15.91 -19.71 -5.22
CA ASP A 191 15.93 -19.20 -6.62
C ASP A 191 14.62 -19.53 -7.38
N ARG A 192 13.48 -19.62 -6.68
CA ARG A 192 12.16 -19.85 -7.28
C ARG A 192 11.33 -18.59 -7.22
N VAL A 193 10.53 -18.39 -8.27
CA VAL A 193 9.49 -17.36 -8.29
C VAL A 193 8.21 -18.01 -7.81
N GLU A 194 7.83 -17.71 -6.57
CA GLU A 194 6.53 -18.07 -6.02
C GLU A 194 5.51 -17.04 -6.50
N TYR A 195 4.39 -17.50 -7.05
CA TYR A 195 3.26 -16.64 -7.39
C TYR A 195 2.02 -17.16 -6.66
N GLU A 196 1.33 -16.25 -5.99
CA GLU A 196 0.07 -16.55 -5.31
C GLU A 196 -1.04 -15.73 -5.94
N LEU A 197 -2.13 -16.40 -6.31
CA LEU A 197 -3.32 -15.73 -6.80
C LEU A 197 -4.31 -15.57 -5.65
N TRP A 198 -4.43 -14.34 -5.15
CA TRP A 198 -5.38 -14.00 -4.12
C TRP A 198 -6.67 -13.49 -4.75
N THR A 199 -7.80 -14.02 -4.29
CA THR A 199 -9.14 -13.54 -4.64
C THR A 199 -9.92 -13.37 -3.35
N ASN A 200 -10.70 -12.31 -3.20
CA ASN A 200 -11.55 -12.09 -2.03
C ASN A 200 -12.97 -11.66 -2.44
N SER A 201 -13.91 -11.65 -1.48
CA SER A 201 -15.30 -11.26 -1.75
C SER A 201 -15.51 -9.76 -1.97
N ASN A 202 -14.52 -8.92 -1.68
CA ASN A 202 -14.50 -7.49 -2.00
C ASN A 202 -13.98 -7.22 -3.42
N ASP A 203 -13.51 -8.24 -4.16
CA ASP A 203 -13.20 -8.15 -5.59
C ASP A 203 -14.51 -8.08 -6.40
N GLU A 204 -15.33 -7.06 -6.15
CA GLU A 204 -16.48 -6.76 -6.98
C GLU A 204 -16.01 -6.51 -8.42
N CYS A 205 -16.74 -7.06 -9.40
CA CYS A 205 -16.36 -6.91 -10.80
C CYS A 205 -16.32 -5.43 -11.22
N GLY A 206 -15.11 -4.96 -11.52
CA GLY A 206 -14.72 -3.61 -11.93
C GLY A 206 -13.27 -3.63 -12.45
N VAL A 207 -12.66 -2.47 -12.71
CA VAL A 207 -11.35 -2.37 -13.40
C VAL A 207 -10.25 -3.26 -12.79
N LYS A 208 -10.13 -3.32 -11.46
CA LYS A 208 -9.15 -4.20 -10.78
C LYS A 208 -9.41 -5.68 -11.06
N CYS A 209 -10.68 -6.11 -11.03
CA CYS A 209 -11.09 -7.48 -11.34
C CYS A 209 -10.81 -7.81 -12.80
N ASP A 210 -11.12 -6.90 -13.72
CA ASP A 210 -10.86 -7.07 -15.15
C ASP A 210 -9.35 -7.19 -15.43
N MET A 211 -8.53 -6.34 -14.81
CA MET A 211 -7.06 -6.43 -14.86
C MET A 211 -6.54 -7.76 -14.33
N LEU A 212 -7.08 -8.24 -13.20
CA LEU A 212 -6.68 -9.52 -12.60
C LEU A 212 -7.07 -10.71 -13.50
N MET A 213 -8.26 -10.67 -14.10
CA MET A 213 -8.73 -11.66 -15.06
C MET A 213 -7.95 -11.65 -16.38
N GLU A 214 -7.51 -10.48 -16.83
CA GLU A 214 -6.64 -10.33 -18.00
C GLU A 214 -5.23 -10.85 -17.71
N PHE A 215 -4.65 -10.49 -16.55
CA PHE A 215 -3.38 -11.05 -16.09
C PHE A 215 -3.40 -12.59 -16.07
N LEU A 216 -4.48 -13.22 -15.57
CA LEU A 216 -4.60 -14.67 -15.57
C LEU A 216 -4.58 -15.29 -16.97
N LYS A 217 -5.20 -14.63 -17.96
CA LYS A 217 -5.20 -15.09 -19.35
C LYS A 217 -3.80 -14.98 -19.95
N ASP A 218 -3.11 -13.87 -19.71
CA ASP A 218 -1.79 -13.59 -20.25
C ASP A 218 -0.71 -14.44 -19.59
N PHE A 219 -0.76 -14.58 -18.27
CA PHE A 219 0.21 -15.33 -17.49
C PHE A 219 0.12 -16.84 -17.73
N LYS A 220 -1.02 -17.36 -18.20
CA LYS A 220 -1.23 -18.79 -18.49
C LYS A 220 -0.08 -19.43 -19.28
N GLY A 221 0.41 -18.74 -20.32
CA GLY A 221 1.50 -19.27 -21.16
C GLY A 221 2.83 -19.33 -20.41
N ALA A 222 3.15 -18.29 -19.63
CA ALA A 222 4.35 -18.25 -18.80
C ALA A 222 4.29 -19.29 -17.67
N ALA A 223 3.14 -19.42 -17.00
CA ALA A 223 2.90 -20.40 -15.94
C ALA A 223 3.19 -21.84 -16.42
N GLN A 224 2.66 -22.22 -17.60
CA GLN A 224 2.91 -23.55 -18.20
C GLN A 224 4.39 -23.84 -18.49
N ILE A 225 5.20 -22.81 -18.70
CA ILE A 225 6.64 -22.93 -18.89
C ILE A 225 7.35 -23.07 -17.54
N LEU A 226 6.93 -22.28 -16.54
CA LEU A 226 7.51 -22.25 -15.19
C LEU A 226 7.18 -23.51 -14.36
N GLU A 227 6.09 -24.21 -14.67
CA GLU A 227 5.69 -25.47 -14.01
C GLU A 227 6.53 -26.70 -14.44
N LYS A 228 7.46 -26.56 -15.39
CA LYS A 228 8.33 -27.65 -15.87
C LYS A 228 9.71 -27.62 -15.25
#